data_AF-L0JUI6-F1
#
_entry.id   AF-L0JUI6-F1
#
_cell.length_a   1.000
_cell.length_b   1.000
_cell.length_c   1.000
_cell.angle_alpha   90.00
_cell.angle_beta   90.00
_cell.angle_gamma   90.00
#
_symmetry.space_group_name_H-M   'P 1'
#
loop_
_entity.id
_entity.type
_entity.pdbx_description
1 polymer ?
#
loop_
_entity_poly.entity_id
_entity_poly.type
_entity_poly.pdbx_seq_one_letter_code
_entity_poly.pdbx_strand_id
1 'polypeptide(L)'
;MLNPIRVDAAIDLAYGALIALSIVLIATLDTNIGIAFGVGVFASYVVHVVWKMARFDPDWMTQAVEETVGETVEKQVGETVEKQVGETVEQTVGETVEQTVGETVEKQVDEVQAQVEQTVEETVEETVGDTVKKQVDEVQAQVEAVDERVDRRPREEEVEEIVEESVEDDSNQ
;
A
#
# COMPACT_ATOMS: atom_id res chain seq x y z
N MET A 1 -47.42 -8.37 -12.51
CA MET A 1 -47.44 -6.95 -12.09
C MET A 1 -48.51 -6.25 -12.92
N LEU A 2 -49.61 -5.80 -12.29
CA LEU A 2 -50.67 -5.08 -13.02
C LEU A 2 -50.18 -3.69 -13.37
N ASN A 3 -50.40 -3.26 -14.61
CA ASN A 3 -49.93 -1.97 -15.09
C ASN A 3 -50.70 -0.85 -14.35
N PRO A 4 -50.04 0.10 -13.65
CA PRO A 4 -50.71 1.10 -12.81
C PRO A 4 -51.83 1.85 -13.53
N ILE A 5 -51.58 2.22 -14.79
CA ILE A 5 -52.54 2.91 -15.67
C ILE A 5 -53.84 2.10 -15.89
N ARG A 6 -53.76 0.77 -15.93
CA ARG A 6 -54.94 -0.10 -16.10
C ARG A 6 -55.74 -0.24 -14.81
N VAL A 7 -55.07 -0.15 -13.66
CA VAL A 7 -55.72 -0.18 -12.34
C VAL A 7 -56.50 1.12 -12.13
N ASP A 8 -55.89 2.26 -12.42
CA ASP A 8 -56.56 3.56 -12.32
C ASP A 8 -57.79 3.64 -13.23
N ALA A 9 -57.66 3.23 -14.50
CA ALA A 9 -58.79 3.21 -15.43
C ALA A 9 -59.92 2.26 -14.99
N ALA A 10 -59.59 1.11 -14.39
CA ALA A 10 -60.59 0.16 -13.89
C ALA A 10 -61.32 0.71 -12.65
N ILE A 11 -60.60 1.41 -11.78
CA ILE A 11 -61.16 2.06 -10.59
C ILE A 11 -62.09 3.20 -11.00
N ASP A 12 -61.67 4.07 -11.92
CA ASP A 12 -62.50 5.18 -12.42
C ASP A 12 -63.78 4.68 -13.09
N LEU A 13 -63.68 3.60 -13.88
CA LEU A 13 -64.85 2.98 -14.51
C LEU A 13 -65.81 2.37 -13.47
N ALA A 14 -65.29 1.73 -12.43
CA ALA A 14 -66.10 1.18 -11.35
C ALA A 14 -66.83 2.29 -10.57
N TYR A 15 -66.14 3.39 -10.24
CA TYR A 15 -66.78 4.55 -9.60
C TYR A 15 -67.85 5.18 -10.49
N GLY A 16 -67.56 5.37 -11.78
CA GLY A 16 -68.54 5.90 -12.74
C GLY A 16 -69.79 5.02 -12.84
N ALA A 17 -69.60 3.69 -12.91
CA ALA A 17 -70.71 2.74 -12.94
C ALA A 17 -71.53 2.73 -11.64
N LEU A 18 -70.87 2.81 -10.48
CA LEU A 18 -71.54 2.89 -9.18
C LEU A 18 -72.34 4.19 -9.01
N ILE A 19 -71.83 5.32 -9.50
CA ILE A 19 -72.55 6.60 -9.49
C ILE A 19 -73.78 6.52 -10.40
N ALA A 20 -73.64 6.00 -11.62
CA ALA A 20 -74.77 5.83 -12.54
C ALA A 20 -75.85 4.90 -11.97
N LEU A 21 -75.45 3.78 -11.36
CA LEU A 21 -76.35 2.86 -10.67
C LEU A 21 -77.07 3.56 -9.51
N SER A 22 -76.36 4.37 -8.72
CA SER A 22 -76.93 5.14 -7.62
C SER A 22 -78.00 6.13 -8.11
N ILE A 23 -77.75 6.84 -9.21
CA ILE A 23 -78.71 7.78 -9.81
C ILE A 23 -79.98 7.06 -10.27
N VAL A 24 -79.85 5.90 -10.93
CA VAL A 24 -80.99 5.09 -11.39
C VAL A 24 -81.81 4.56 -10.21
N LEU A 25 -81.17 4.08 -9.15
CA LEU A 25 -81.85 3.62 -7.93
C LEU A 25 -82.59 4.76 -7.23
N ILE A 26 -82.00 5.96 -7.13
CA ILE A 26 -82.66 7.15 -6.56
C ILE A 26 -83.85 7.59 -7.42
N ALA A 27 -83.75 7.48 -8.75
CA ALA A 27 -84.82 7.88 -9.66
C ALA A 27 -86.01 6.90 -9.68
N THR A 28 -85.82 5.65 -9.23
CA THR A 28 -86.84 4.58 -9.33
C THR A 28 -87.37 4.10 -7.99
N LEU A 29 -86.65 4.33 -6.89
CA LEU A 29 -87.03 3.90 -5.53
C LEU A 29 -87.28 5.11 -4.63
N ASP A 30 -88.09 4.90 -3.58
CA ASP A 30 -88.42 5.93 -2.58
C ASP A 30 -87.18 6.62 -1.99
N THR A 31 -87.27 7.94 -1.77
CA THR A 31 -86.20 8.80 -1.24
C THR A 31 -85.53 8.23 0.02
N ASN A 32 -86.29 7.54 0.87
CA ASN A 32 -85.78 6.92 2.09
C ASN A 32 -84.76 5.80 1.80
N ILE A 33 -84.93 5.04 0.72
CA ILE A 33 -83.96 4.01 0.28
C ILE A 33 -82.71 4.67 -0.28
N GLY A 34 -82.85 5.76 -1.05
CA GLY A 34 -81.72 6.53 -1.57
C GLY A 34 -80.83 7.09 -0.45
N ILE A 35 -81.44 7.62 0.62
CA ILE A 35 -80.71 8.13 1.79
C ILE A 35 -79.99 6.99 2.53
N ALA A 36 -80.66 5.87 2.78
CA ALA A 36 -80.06 4.72 3.47
C ALA A 36 -78.87 4.15 2.68
N PHE A 37 -78.99 4.06 1.36
CA PHE A 37 -77.91 3.61 0.48
C PHE A 37 -76.73 4.58 0.48
N GLY A 38 -76.98 5.90 0.37
CA GLY A 38 -75.92 6.93 0.42
C GLY A 38 -75.13 6.91 1.72
N VAL A 39 -75.82 6.77 2.86
CA VAL A 39 -75.19 6.63 4.18
C VAL A 39 -74.35 5.35 4.27
N GLY A 40 -74.84 4.23 3.73
CA GLY A 40 -74.12 2.96 3.72
C GLY A 40 -72.82 3.01 2.90
N VAL A 41 -72.88 3.58 1.69
CA VAL A 41 -71.69 3.75 0.83
C VAL A 41 -70.68 4.69 1.49
N PHE A 42 -71.14 5.80 2.08
CA PHE A 42 -70.27 6.72 2.80
C PHE A 42 -69.60 6.06 4.01
N ALA A 43 -70.35 5.31 4.81
CA ALA A 43 -69.78 4.57 5.94
C ALA A 43 -68.73 3.53 5.49
N SER A 44 -69.01 2.79 4.42
CA SER A 44 -68.05 1.87 3.82
C SER A 44 -66.78 2.58 3.33
N TYR A 45 -66.92 3.77 2.73
CA TYR A 45 -65.78 4.56 2.28
C TYR A 45 -64.93 5.03 3.46
N VAL A 46 -65.55 5.54 4.53
CA VAL A 46 -64.84 5.96 5.75
C VAL A 46 -64.08 4.79 6.37
N VAL A 47 -64.72 3.62 6.50
CA VAL A 47 -64.05 2.40 7.00
C VAL A 47 -62.87 2.00 6.11
N HIS A 48 -63.05 2.05 4.78
CA HIS A 48 -61.98 1.72 3.84
C HIS A 48 -60.81 2.71 3.91
N VAL A 49 -61.09 4.01 4.04
CA VAL A 49 -60.05 5.06 4.17
C VAL A 49 -59.31 4.92 5.50
N VAL A 50 -60.01 4.68 6.60
CA VAL A 50 -59.38 4.45 7.90
C VAL A 50 -58.53 3.18 7.88
N TRP A 51 -59.02 2.09 7.30
CA TRP A 51 -58.23 0.86 7.10
C TRP A 51 -57.00 1.11 6.22
N LYS A 52 -57.16 1.90 5.15
CA LYS A 52 -56.06 2.27 4.26
C LYS A 52 -55.05 3.16 5.00
N MET A 53 -55.48 4.19 5.73
CA MET A 53 -54.59 5.05 6.53
C MET A 53 -53.85 4.27 7.60
N ALA A 54 -54.53 3.40 8.35
CA ALA A 54 -53.90 2.55 9.36
C ALA A 54 -52.92 1.53 8.75
N ARG A 55 -53.22 1.03 7.54
CA ARG A 55 -52.29 0.16 6.81
C ARG A 55 -51.13 0.93 6.20
N PHE A 56 -51.27 2.22 5.93
CA PHE A 56 -50.19 3.10 5.48
C PHE A 56 -49.64 3.96 6.62
N ASP A 57 -49.72 3.50 7.88
CA ASP A 57 -49.03 4.17 8.99
C ASP A 57 -47.53 4.31 8.63
N PRO A 58 -46.93 5.52 8.73
CA PRO A 58 -45.57 5.77 8.28
C PRO A 58 -44.54 4.89 8.98
N ASP A 59 -44.75 4.63 10.28
CA ASP A 59 -43.73 4.10 11.18
C ASP A 59 -43.35 2.65 10.88
N TRP A 60 -44.30 1.79 10.51
CA TRP A 60 -43.99 0.38 10.21
C TRP A 60 -43.28 0.24 8.86
N MET A 61 -43.56 1.14 7.90
CA MET A 61 -42.95 1.12 6.58
C MET A 61 -41.54 1.73 6.62
N THR A 62 -41.33 2.81 7.38
CA THR A 62 -39.99 3.35 7.64
C THR A 62 -39.14 2.33 8.39
N GLN A 63 -39.67 1.70 9.43
CA GLN A 63 -38.91 0.70 10.19
C GLN A 63 -38.56 -0.53 9.35
N ALA A 64 -39.49 -1.04 8.53
CA ALA A 64 -39.21 -2.16 7.64
C ALA A 64 -38.18 -1.81 6.55
N VAL A 65 -38.23 -0.59 6.01
CA VAL A 65 -37.25 -0.11 5.02
C VAL A 65 -35.89 0.16 5.67
N GLU A 66 -35.86 0.79 6.84
CA GLU A 66 -34.64 1.07 7.59
C GLU A 66 -33.92 -0.23 7.98
N GLU A 67 -34.65 -1.23 8.48
CA GLU A 67 -34.09 -2.54 8.81
C GLU A 67 -33.57 -3.27 7.56
N THR A 68 -34.39 -3.34 6.50
CA THR A 68 -34.00 -4.07 5.28
C THR A 68 -32.85 -3.41 4.53
N VAL A 69 -32.89 -2.08 4.37
CA VAL A 69 -31.86 -1.32 3.65
C VAL A 69 -30.63 -1.15 4.52
N GLY A 70 -30.79 -0.85 5.80
CA GLY A 70 -29.70 -0.73 6.77
C GLY A 70 -28.86 -2.01 6.82
N GLU A 71 -29.49 -3.16 7.06
CA GLU A 71 -28.76 -4.43 7.11
C GLU A 71 -28.15 -4.81 5.76
N THR A 72 -28.87 -4.60 4.65
CA THR A 72 -28.34 -4.96 3.32
C THR A 72 -27.15 -4.10 2.95
N VAL A 73 -27.21 -2.79 3.19
CA VAL A 73 -26.12 -1.86 2.88
C VAL A 73 -24.94 -2.11 3.80
N GLU A 74 -25.14 -2.22 5.11
CA GLU A 74 -24.06 -2.43 6.06
C GLU A 74 -23.31 -3.73 5.76
N LYS A 75 -24.04 -4.81 5.46
CA LYS A 75 -23.43 -6.12 5.20
C LYS A 75 -22.78 -6.20 3.82
N GLN A 76 -23.46 -5.78 2.76
CA GLN A 76 -22.90 -5.86 1.40
C GLN A 76 -21.78 -4.86 1.17
N VAL A 77 -21.95 -3.61 1.61
CA VAL A 77 -20.93 -2.57 1.42
C VAL A 77 -19.77 -2.80 2.38
N GLY A 78 -20.04 -3.14 3.65
CA GLY A 78 -19.00 -3.47 4.62
C GLY A 78 -18.10 -4.60 4.13
N GLU A 79 -18.67 -5.77 3.80
CA GLU A 79 -17.86 -6.91 3.34
C GLU A 79 -17.16 -6.66 2.01
N THR A 80 -17.83 -6.00 1.05
CA THR A 80 -17.24 -5.75 -0.27
C THR A 80 -16.08 -4.76 -0.17
N VAL A 81 -16.25 -3.67 0.59
CA VAL A 81 -15.20 -2.66 0.75
C VAL A 81 -14.04 -3.25 1.54
N GLU A 82 -14.30 -3.93 2.65
CA GLU A 82 -13.22 -4.46 3.49
C GLU A 82 -12.40 -5.54 2.76
N LYS A 83 -13.05 -6.47 2.05
CA LYS A 83 -12.32 -7.48 1.28
C LYS A 83 -11.67 -6.91 0.02
N GLN A 84 -12.43 -6.27 -0.85
CA GLN A 84 -11.88 -5.88 -2.15
C GLN A 84 -10.85 -4.78 -2.02
N VAL A 85 -11.10 -3.77 -1.18
CA VAL A 85 -10.13 -2.68 -0.99
C VAL A 85 -8.95 -3.18 -0.15
N GLY A 86 -9.20 -3.96 0.90
CA GLY A 86 -8.14 -4.56 1.71
C GLY A 86 -7.17 -5.40 0.87
N GLU A 87 -7.67 -6.41 0.15
CA GLU A 87 -6.84 -7.28 -0.69
C GLU A 87 -6.17 -6.51 -1.84
N THR A 88 -6.88 -5.61 -2.51
CA THR A 88 -6.29 -4.85 -3.63
C THR A 88 -5.16 -3.96 -3.16
N VAL A 89 -5.32 -3.28 -2.01
CA VAL A 89 -4.28 -2.43 -1.44
C VAL A 89 -3.11 -3.28 -0.98
N GLU A 90 -3.35 -4.36 -0.26
CA GLU A 90 -2.30 -5.21 0.28
C GLU A 90 -1.47 -5.88 -0.83
N GLN A 91 -2.12 -6.43 -1.86
CA GLN A 91 -1.39 -7.00 -3.00
C GLN A 91 -0.73 -5.93 -3.86
N THR A 92 -1.49 -4.93 -4.32
CA THR A 92 -0.95 -3.99 -5.31
C THR A 92 0.12 -3.10 -4.70
N VAL A 93 -0.12 -2.55 -3.51
CA VAL A 93 0.85 -1.67 -2.85
C VAL A 93 1.99 -2.50 -2.28
N GLY A 94 1.71 -3.67 -1.67
CA GLY A 94 2.74 -4.58 -1.18
C GLY A 94 3.71 -5.00 -2.28
N GLU A 95 3.22 -5.59 -3.38
CA GLU A 95 4.09 -6.01 -4.50
C GLU A 95 4.79 -4.83 -5.16
N THR A 96 4.10 -3.71 -5.40
CA THR A 96 4.72 -2.57 -6.08
C THR A 96 5.85 -1.98 -5.23
N VAL A 97 5.66 -1.86 -3.91
CA VAL A 97 6.69 -1.35 -3.01
C VAL A 97 7.83 -2.36 -2.91
N GLU A 98 7.55 -3.64 -2.73
CA GLU A 98 8.59 -4.65 -2.58
C GLU A 98 9.44 -4.81 -3.84
N GLN A 99 8.82 -4.83 -5.04
CA GLN A 99 9.57 -4.86 -6.29
C GLN A 99 10.30 -3.54 -6.54
N THR A 100 9.59 -2.41 -6.51
CA THR A 100 10.19 -1.14 -6.96
C THR A 100 11.24 -0.64 -5.98
N VAL A 101 10.93 -0.65 -4.68
CA VAL A 101 11.86 -0.17 -3.65
C VAL A 101 12.95 -1.21 -3.41
N GLY A 102 12.60 -2.49 -3.34
CA GLY A 102 13.58 -3.58 -3.18
C GLY A 102 14.62 -3.57 -4.29
N GLU A 103 14.20 -3.61 -5.56
CA GLU A 103 15.13 -3.61 -6.69
C GLU A 103 15.91 -2.30 -6.82
N THR A 104 15.31 -1.15 -6.50
CA THR A 104 16.03 0.14 -6.57
C THR A 104 17.10 0.23 -5.49
N VAL A 105 16.78 -0.20 -4.27
CA VAL A 105 17.73 -0.19 -3.16
C VAL A 105 18.85 -1.19 -3.42
N GLU A 106 18.54 -2.41 -3.89
CA GLU A 106 19.55 -3.42 -4.22
C GLU A 106 20.51 -2.91 -5.29
N LYS A 107 20.00 -2.31 -6.38
CA LYS A 107 20.86 -1.71 -7.42
C LYS A 107 21.71 -0.55 -6.90
N GLN A 108 21.17 0.32 -6.04
CA GLN A 108 21.96 1.40 -5.46
C GLN A 108 23.06 0.88 -4.53
N VAL A 109 22.77 -0.17 -3.76
CA VAL A 109 23.76 -0.80 -2.89
C VAL A 109 24.88 -1.43 -3.72
N ASP A 110 24.55 -2.15 -4.79
CA ASP A 110 25.54 -2.73 -5.71
C ASP A 110 26.41 -1.66 -6.38
N GLU A 111 25.79 -0.55 -6.83
CA GLU A 111 26.52 0.56 -7.45
C GLU A 111 27.46 1.26 -6.45
N VAL A 112 27.01 1.48 -5.22
CA VAL A 112 27.84 2.03 -4.15
C VAL A 112 28.98 1.08 -3.80
N GLN A 113 28.72 -0.23 -3.73
CA GLN A 113 29.78 -1.21 -3.47
C GLN A 113 30.85 -1.17 -4.57
N ALA A 114 30.45 -1.15 -5.83
CA ALA A 114 31.38 -1.07 -6.96
C ALA A 114 32.20 0.23 -6.92
N GLN A 115 31.58 1.36 -6.59
CA GLN A 115 32.27 2.64 -6.45
C GLN A 115 33.29 2.61 -5.31
N VAL A 116 32.92 2.00 -4.17
CA VAL A 116 33.83 1.85 -3.02
C VAL A 116 35.00 0.95 -3.37
N GLU A 117 34.78 -0.19 -4.01
CA GLU A 117 35.85 -1.09 -4.46
C GLU A 117 36.84 -0.36 -5.37
N GLN A 118 36.33 0.35 -6.38
CA GLN A 118 37.18 1.11 -7.31
C GLN A 118 37.97 2.21 -6.58
N THR A 119 37.31 2.99 -5.72
CA THR A 119 37.96 4.10 -5.01
C THR A 119 39.04 3.58 -4.06
N VAL A 120 38.76 2.47 -3.36
CA VAL A 120 39.72 1.84 -2.45
C VAL A 120 40.89 1.26 -3.23
N GLU A 121 40.65 0.55 -4.32
CA GLU A 121 41.71 -0.01 -5.17
C GLU A 121 42.63 1.09 -5.69
N GLU A 122 42.06 2.16 -6.26
CA GLU A 122 42.82 3.28 -6.82
C GLU A 122 43.61 4.02 -5.72
N THR A 123 42.98 4.29 -4.57
CA THR A 123 43.65 4.97 -3.44
C THR A 123 44.77 4.11 -2.86
N VAL A 124 44.57 2.79 -2.75
CA VAL A 124 45.57 1.87 -2.22
C VAL A 124 46.73 1.73 -3.20
N GLU A 125 46.45 1.56 -4.49
CA GLU A 125 47.50 1.45 -5.50
C GLU A 125 48.34 2.72 -5.60
N GLU A 126 47.71 3.89 -5.66
CA GLU A 126 48.43 5.16 -5.75
C GLU A 126 49.15 5.49 -4.43
N THR A 127 48.44 5.47 -3.30
CA THR A 127 49.01 5.95 -2.04
C THR A 127 49.96 4.93 -1.41
N VAL A 128 49.51 3.68 -1.28
CA VAL A 128 50.29 2.63 -0.62
C VAL A 128 51.35 2.10 -1.58
N GLY A 129 51.00 1.86 -2.85
CA GLY A 129 51.95 1.41 -3.86
C GLY A 129 53.13 2.36 -4.03
N ASP A 130 52.88 3.67 -4.20
CA ASP A 130 53.97 4.64 -4.35
C ASP A 130 54.78 4.82 -3.06
N THR A 131 54.13 4.81 -1.89
CA THR A 131 54.84 4.94 -0.61
C THR A 131 55.74 3.74 -0.36
N VAL A 132 55.23 2.52 -0.57
CA VAL A 132 56.01 1.29 -0.42
C VAL A 132 57.16 1.26 -1.42
N LYS A 133 56.92 1.64 -2.68
CA LYS A 133 57.96 1.68 -3.70
C LYS A 133 59.09 2.64 -3.33
N LYS A 134 58.77 3.87 -2.90
CA LYS A 134 59.76 4.83 -2.42
C LYS A 134 60.54 4.31 -1.22
N GLN A 135 59.87 3.69 -0.25
CA GLN A 135 60.54 3.10 0.91
C GLN A 135 61.47 1.94 0.52
N VAL A 136 61.05 1.09 -0.42
CA VAL A 136 61.88 -0.01 -0.91
C VAL A 136 63.10 0.52 -1.67
N ASP A 137 62.94 1.52 -2.54
CA ASP A 137 64.04 2.15 -3.26
C ASP A 137 65.05 2.80 -2.29
N GLU A 138 64.56 3.47 -1.22
CA GLU A 138 65.40 4.05 -0.17
C GLU A 138 66.14 2.98 0.66
N VAL A 139 65.47 1.88 1.00
CA VAL A 139 66.10 0.75 1.69
C VAL A 139 67.16 0.10 0.79
N GLN A 140 66.89 -0.07 -0.50
CA GLN A 140 67.85 -0.63 -1.44
C GLN A 140 69.11 0.24 -1.54
N ALA A 141 68.96 1.56 -1.64
CA ALA A 141 70.10 2.48 -1.65
C ALA A 141 70.93 2.40 -0.36
N GLN A 142 70.27 2.23 0.80
CA GLN A 142 70.97 2.02 2.07
C GLN A 142 71.70 0.68 2.12
N VAL A 143 71.13 -0.39 1.55
CA VAL A 143 71.78 -1.71 1.48
C VAL A 143 73.03 -1.66 0.60
N GLU A 144 72.97 -1.02 -0.56
CA GLU A 144 74.13 -0.84 -1.45
C GLU A 144 75.24 -0.04 -0.77
N ALA A 145 74.89 1.03 -0.05
CA ALA A 145 75.86 1.80 0.73
C ALA A 145 76.50 0.99 1.87
N VAL A 146 75.76 0.06 2.48
CA VAL A 146 76.29 -0.87 3.49
C VAL A 146 77.21 -1.90 2.84
N ASP A 147 76.85 -2.43 1.67
CA ASP A 147 77.64 -3.41 0.92
C ASP A 147 79.01 -2.83 0.52
N GLU A 148 79.06 -1.61 -0.02
CA GLU A 148 80.32 -0.91 -0.28
C GLU A 148 81.18 -0.72 0.98
N ARG A 149 80.53 -0.51 2.14
CA ARG A 149 81.23 -0.36 3.42
C ARG A 149 81.81 -1.68 3.91
N VAL A 150 81.14 -2.79 3.64
CA VAL A 150 81.63 -4.14 3.96
C VAL A 150 82.80 -4.52 3.07
N ASP A 151 82.75 -4.20 1.76
CA ASP A 151 83.85 -4.48 0.83
C ASP A 151 85.12 -3.68 1.11
N ARG A 152 85.01 -2.49 1.73
CA ARG A 152 86.16 -1.70 2.21
C ARG A 152 86.70 -2.17 3.57
N ARG A 153 86.10 -3.20 4.18
CA ARG A 153 86.60 -3.72 5.46
C ARG A 153 87.89 -4.51 5.17
N PRO A 154 89.02 -4.21 5.85
CA PRO A 154 90.26 -4.94 5.63
C PRO A 154 90.04 -6.44 5.89
N ARG A 155 90.64 -7.29 5.03
CA ARG A 155 90.55 -8.75 5.20
C ARG A 155 91.30 -9.15 6.46
N GLU A 156 90.85 -10.21 7.13
CA GLU A 156 91.46 -10.68 8.40
C GLU A 156 92.99 -10.86 8.28
N GLU A 157 93.48 -11.29 7.11
CA GLU A 157 94.91 -11.46 6.82
C GLU A 157 95.70 -10.13 6.84
N GLU A 158 95.12 -9.03 6.35
CA GLU A 158 95.74 -7.69 6.42
C GLU A 158 95.71 -7.15 7.85
N VAL A 159 94.66 -7.48 8.62
CA VAL A 159 94.55 -7.05 10.02
C VAL A 159 95.56 -7.78 10.90
N GLU A 160 95.83 -9.07 10.65
CA GLU A 160 96.88 -9.82 11.34
C GLU A 160 98.28 -9.23 11.04
N GLU A 161 98.57 -8.86 9.79
CA GLU A 161 99.86 -8.26 9.42
C GLU A 161 100.12 -6.90 10.12
N ILE A 162 99.11 -6.02 10.18
CA ILE A 162 99.25 -4.71 10.86
C ILE A 162 99.40 -4.89 12.38
N VAL A 163 98.75 -5.92 12.95
CA VAL A 163 98.87 -6.26 14.37
C VAL A 163 100.24 -6.87 14.68
N GLU A 164 100.78 -7.73 13.81
CA GLU A 164 102.13 -8.25 13.96
C GLU A 164 103.20 -7.15 13.82
N GLU A 165 103.07 -6.23 12.84
CA GLU A 165 103.98 -5.07 12.69
C GLU A 165 103.93 -4.14 13.92
N SER A 166 102.74 -3.92 14.48
CA SER A 166 102.59 -3.10 15.69
C SER A 166 103.17 -3.76 16.94
N VAL A 167 103.14 -5.10 17.02
CA VAL A 167 103.72 -5.86 18.13
C VAL A 167 105.25 -5.96 18.01
N GLU A 168 105.80 -5.95 16.80
CA GLU A 168 107.24 -5.88 16.57
C GLU A 168 107.82 -4.48 16.88
N ASP A 169 107.11 -3.39 16.53
CA ASP A 169 107.55 -2.00 16.79
C ASP A 169 107.54 -1.64 18.30
N ASP A 170 106.64 -2.22 19.09
CA ASP A 170 106.59 -2.04 20.55
C ASP A 170 107.66 -2.88 21.30
N SER A 171 108.28 -3.86 20.63
CA SER A 171 109.34 -4.71 21.21
C SER A 171 110.77 -4.19 20.96
N ASN A 172 110.92 -3.08 20.23
CA ASN A 172 112.20 -2.44 19.90
C ASN A 172 112.39 -1.04 20.54
N GLN A 173 111.62 -0.73 21.60
CA GLN A 173 111.85 0.39 22.52
C GLN A 173 112.40 -0.05 23.88
#